data_AF-A0A258LSG3-F1
#
_entry.id   AF-A0A258LSG3-F1
#
_cell.length_a   1.000
_cell.length_b   1.000
_cell.length_c   1.000
_cell.angle_alpha   90.00
_cell.angle_beta   90.00
_cell.angle_gamma   90.00
#
_symmetry.space_group_name_H-M   'P 1'
#
loop_
_entity.id
_entity.type
_entity.pdbx_description
1 polymer ?
#
loop_
_entity_poly.entity_id
_entity_poly.type
_entity_poly.pdbx_seq_one_letter_code
_entity_poly.pdbx_strand_id
1 'polypeptide(L)'
;MSAPSPSSETGARTVRVDLAGRPYDILIGAGLLSGIGAQIAALRPGARVAIVTDRNVAERHLATVETSLRAAGIGSVAVVVAPGEKTKSYAGLEQVVEGIISARIERRDLVLALGGGVVGDLAGFAASVVRRGVDVVQAPTTLLSQVDSSVGGKTGINSPQGKNLVGAFHQPVLVVADTAALDTLPAREVRSGYAEVAKYGLLGDAALFGWLEAKGREVISGGAARAEA
;
A
#
# COMPACT_ATOMS: atom_id res chain seq x y z
N MET A 1 26.44 -4.53 27.09
CA MET A 1 25.09 -4.99 27.47
C MET A 1 24.11 -3.99 26.89
N SER A 2 23.55 -4.26 25.71
CA SER A 2 22.60 -3.36 25.07
C SER A 2 21.22 -3.57 25.69
N ALA A 3 20.63 -2.49 26.18
CA ALA A 3 19.29 -2.48 26.75
C ALA A 3 18.25 -2.90 25.67
N PRO A 4 17.21 -3.66 26.04
CA PRO A 4 16.15 -3.99 25.12
C PRO A 4 15.30 -2.74 24.84
N SER A 5 15.07 -2.45 23.56
CA SER A 5 14.12 -1.42 23.12
C SER A 5 12.69 -1.78 23.55
N PRO A 6 11.85 -0.81 23.95
CA PRO A 6 10.51 -1.07 24.42
C PRO A 6 9.62 -1.54 23.26
N SER A 7 9.09 -2.75 23.40
CA SER A 7 8.01 -3.30 22.59
C SER A 7 6.73 -2.48 22.79
N SER A 8 6.28 -1.77 21.76
CA SER A 8 4.94 -1.17 21.73
C SER A 8 3.94 -2.21 21.23
N GLU A 9 2.89 -2.45 22.02
CA GLU A 9 1.78 -3.38 21.76
C GLU A 9 1.03 -3.08 20.45
N THR A 10 1.51 -3.69 19.37
CA THR A 10 0.71 -4.10 18.21
C THR A 10 1.51 -5.25 17.59
N GLY A 11 0.88 -6.40 17.35
CA GLY A 11 1.55 -7.62 16.83
C GLY A 11 2.06 -7.49 15.38
N ALA A 12 2.53 -6.32 14.97
CA ALA A 12 3.00 -6.00 13.64
C ALA A 12 4.40 -6.57 13.40
N ARG A 13 4.54 -7.34 12.34
CA ARG A 13 5.83 -7.81 11.82
C ARG A 13 6.40 -6.76 10.88
N THR A 14 7.71 -6.52 10.96
CA THR A 14 8.43 -5.65 10.02
C THR A 14 9.31 -6.48 9.10
N VAL A 15 9.22 -6.21 7.79
CA VAL A 15 10.12 -6.75 6.78
C VAL A 15 10.91 -5.61 6.16
N ARG A 16 12.24 -5.65 6.28
CA ARG A 16 13.14 -4.66 5.65
C ARG A 16 13.39 -5.06 4.20
N VAL A 17 13.11 -4.17 3.27
CA VAL A 17 13.43 -4.35 1.86
C VAL A 17 14.61 -3.47 1.50
N ASP A 18 15.70 -4.06 1.02
CA ASP A 18 16.86 -3.33 0.49
C ASP A 18 16.90 -3.46 -1.03
N LEU A 19 16.29 -2.49 -1.72
CA LEU A 19 16.26 -2.41 -3.17
C LEU A 19 16.90 -1.12 -3.65
N ALA A 20 17.85 -1.26 -4.60
CA ALA A 20 18.48 -0.14 -5.31
C ALA A 20 19.04 0.98 -4.40
N GLY A 21 19.53 0.63 -3.20
CA GLY A 21 20.09 1.58 -2.24
C GLY A 21 19.06 2.51 -1.59
N ARG A 22 17.76 2.22 -1.72
CA ARG A 22 16.67 2.95 -1.07
C ARG A 22 15.88 1.98 -0.18
N PRO A 23 16.42 1.64 1.00
CA PRO A 23 15.81 0.64 1.83
C PRO A 23 14.58 1.19 2.55
N TYR A 24 13.50 0.41 2.58
CA TYR A 24 12.23 0.77 3.20
C TYR A 24 11.65 -0.40 4.00
N ASP A 25 10.71 -0.10 4.90
CA ASP A 25 10.05 -1.10 5.75
C ASP A 25 8.66 -1.44 5.21
N ILE A 26 8.29 -2.71 5.38
CA ILE A 26 6.92 -3.20 5.24
C ILE A 26 6.43 -3.59 6.63
N LEU A 27 5.41 -2.90 7.11
CA LEU A 27 4.68 -3.25 8.33
C LEU A 27 3.52 -4.17 7.97
N ILE A 28 3.43 -5.33 8.62
CA ILE A 28 2.42 -6.36 8.36
C ILE A 28 1.71 -6.68 9.66
N GLY A 29 0.39 -6.56 9.70
CA GLY A 29 -0.38 -6.86 10.90
C GLY A 29 -1.81 -6.33 10.83
N ALA A 30 -2.62 -6.62 11.84
CA ALA A 30 -4.01 -6.19 11.88
C ALA A 30 -4.15 -4.79 12.50
N GLY A 31 -5.01 -3.94 11.92
CA GLY A 31 -5.40 -2.63 12.46
C GLY A 31 -4.38 -1.51 12.27
N LEU A 32 -3.36 -1.71 11.43
CA LEU A 32 -2.28 -0.76 11.21
C LEU A 32 -2.74 0.59 10.62
N LEU A 33 -3.83 0.63 9.86
CA LEU A 33 -4.34 1.89 9.29
C LEU A 33 -4.73 2.90 10.38
N SER A 34 -5.17 2.43 11.55
CA SER A 34 -5.50 3.30 12.68
C SER A 34 -4.28 4.00 13.30
N GLY A 35 -3.08 3.44 13.12
CA GLY A 35 -1.80 3.98 13.60
C GLY A 35 -0.94 4.63 12.52
N ILE A 36 -1.39 4.69 11.26
CA ILE A 36 -0.57 5.13 10.13
C ILE A 36 -0.07 6.58 10.28
N GLY A 37 -0.84 7.46 10.93
CA GLY A 37 -0.46 8.84 11.17
C GLY A 37 0.78 8.96 12.07
N ALA A 38 0.89 8.12 13.11
CA ALA A 38 2.06 8.08 13.97
C ALA A 38 3.31 7.59 13.21
N GLN A 39 3.15 6.57 12.36
CA GLN A 39 4.22 6.08 11.50
C GLN A 39 4.72 7.15 10.53
N ILE A 40 3.79 7.87 9.89
CA ILE A 40 4.11 8.95 8.97
C ILE A 40 4.79 10.13 9.70
N ALA A 41 4.29 10.52 10.88
CA ALA A 41 4.89 11.60 11.66
C ALA A 41 6.34 11.29 12.07
N ALA A 42 6.63 10.04 12.42
CA ALA A 42 7.99 9.59 12.71
C ALA A 42 8.89 9.58 11.47
N LEU A 43 8.35 9.17 10.31
CA LEU A 43 9.09 9.07 9.06
C LEU A 43 9.38 10.44 8.42
N ARG A 44 8.40 11.36 8.48
CA ARG A 44 8.45 12.70 7.88
C ARG A 44 7.77 13.72 8.81
N PRO A 45 8.48 14.20 9.86
CA PRO A 45 7.92 15.20 10.77
C PRO A 45 7.47 16.47 10.04
N GLY A 46 6.24 16.90 10.29
CA GLY A 46 5.66 18.12 9.71
C GLY A 46 5.20 18.01 8.26
N ALA A 47 5.27 16.83 7.63
CA ALA A 47 4.76 16.61 6.28
C ALA A 47 3.23 16.72 6.21
N ARG A 48 2.75 17.19 5.07
CA ARG A 48 1.34 17.06 4.65
C ARG A 48 1.18 15.82 3.78
N VAL A 49 -0.06 15.32 3.69
CA VAL A 49 -0.35 14.07 2.99
C VAL A 49 -1.46 14.26 1.94
N ALA A 50 -1.19 13.88 0.70
CA ALA A 50 -2.26 13.64 -0.28
C ALA A 50 -2.60 12.14 -0.26
N ILE A 51 -3.83 11.82 0.12
CA ILE A 51 -4.33 10.44 0.12
C ILE A 51 -4.94 10.17 -1.25
N VAL A 52 -4.41 9.22 -2.00
CA VAL A 52 -5.00 8.78 -3.27
C VAL A 52 -5.69 7.44 -3.04
N THR A 53 -6.98 7.37 -3.36
CA THR A 53 -7.82 6.18 -3.14
C THR A 53 -8.91 6.08 -4.21
N ASP A 54 -9.47 4.90 -4.41
CA ASP A 54 -10.74 4.76 -5.14
C ASP A 54 -11.95 4.88 -4.21
N ARG A 55 -13.14 5.05 -4.80
CA ARG A 55 -14.41 5.21 -4.06
C ARG A 55 -14.74 4.03 -3.14
N ASN A 56 -14.52 2.78 -3.57
CA ASN A 56 -14.87 1.60 -2.78
C ASN A 56 -14.00 1.49 -1.53
N VAL A 57 -12.71 1.81 -1.67
CA VAL A 57 -11.76 1.84 -0.55
C VAL A 57 -12.01 3.06 0.34
N ALA A 58 -12.37 4.21 -0.24
CA ALA A 58 -12.67 5.43 0.50
C ALA A 58 -13.83 5.24 1.47
N GLU A 59 -14.93 4.61 1.02
CA GLU A 59 -16.11 4.31 1.83
C GLU A 59 -15.79 3.46 3.08
N ARG A 60 -14.69 2.69 3.05
CA ARG A 60 -14.35 1.71 4.10
C ARG A 60 -13.23 2.17 5.02
N HIS A 61 -12.20 2.80 4.45
CA HIS A 61 -10.90 2.95 5.12
C HIS A 61 -10.41 4.40 5.21
N LEU A 62 -10.94 5.33 4.40
CA LEU A 62 -10.45 6.71 4.37
C LEU A 62 -10.64 7.43 5.70
N ALA A 63 -11.82 7.30 6.32
CA ALA A 63 -12.11 7.95 7.60
C ALA A 63 -11.16 7.51 8.72
N THR A 64 -10.77 6.23 8.74
CA THR A 64 -9.79 5.68 9.68
C THR A 64 -8.43 6.34 9.48
N VAL A 65 -7.96 6.42 8.24
CA VAL A 65 -6.67 7.02 7.88
C VAL A 65 -6.65 8.52 8.17
N GLU A 66 -7.68 9.27 7.78
CA GLU A 66 -7.78 10.71 8.07
C GLU A 66 -7.82 11.00 9.57
N THR A 67 -8.51 10.15 10.33
CA THR A 67 -8.54 10.25 11.80
C THR A 67 -7.15 9.99 12.40
N SER A 68 -6.44 8.98 11.91
CA SER A 68 -5.06 8.69 12.33
C SER A 68 -4.11 9.84 12.03
N LEU A 69 -4.16 10.40 10.81
CA LEU A 69 -3.35 11.55 10.39
C LEU A 69 -3.66 12.79 11.23
N ARG A 70 -4.94 13.10 11.44
CA ARG A 70 -5.37 14.24 12.27
C ARG A 70 -4.90 14.10 13.72
N ALA A 71 -4.97 12.90 14.30
CA ALA A 71 -4.48 12.64 15.66
C ALA A 71 -2.96 12.88 15.78
N ALA A 72 -2.21 12.65 14.70
CA ALA A 72 -0.78 12.95 14.61
C ALA A 72 -0.47 14.41 14.21
N GLY A 73 -1.48 15.29 14.09
CA GLY A 73 -1.31 16.69 13.70
C GLY A 73 -0.97 16.89 12.22
N ILE A 74 -1.19 15.88 11.38
CA ILE A 74 -0.86 15.91 9.95
C ILE A 74 -2.07 16.41 9.15
N GLY A 75 -1.87 17.48 8.38
CA GLY A 75 -2.87 17.95 7.42
C GLY A 75 -2.93 17.02 6.20
N SER A 76 -4.13 16.57 5.84
CA SER A 76 -4.35 15.68 4.69
C SER A 76 -5.46 16.13 3.76
N VAL A 77 -5.36 15.74 2.49
CA VAL A 77 -6.41 15.94 1.46
C VAL A 77 -6.58 14.64 0.69
N ALA A 78 -7.82 14.20 0.49
CA ALA A 78 -8.13 13.01 -0.30
C ALA A 78 -8.36 13.36 -1.78
N VAL A 79 -7.72 12.59 -2.67
CA VAL A 79 -7.93 12.57 -4.11
C VAL A 79 -8.60 11.24 -4.46
N VAL A 80 -9.92 11.28 -4.64
CA VAL A 80 -10.73 10.08 -4.86
C VAL A 80 -10.98 9.84 -6.34
N VAL A 81 -10.58 8.67 -6.84
CA VAL A 81 -10.74 8.26 -8.24
C VAL A 81 -11.85 7.21 -8.41
N ALA A 82 -12.24 6.94 -9.65
CA ALA A 82 -13.15 5.85 -9.95
C ALA A 82 -12.48 4.48 -9.66
N PRO A 83 -13.23 3.48 -9.16
CA PRO A 83 -12.68 2.15 -8.95
C PRO A 83 -12.47 1.41 -10.28
N GLY A 84 -11.47 0.52 -10.30
CA GLY A 84 -11.23 -0.43 -11.37
C GLY A 84 -10.11 -0.06 -12.35
N GLU A 85 -9.68 -1.06 -13.12
CA GLU A 85 -8.49 -1.01 -14.00
C GLU A 85 -8.51 0.12 -15.03
N LYS A 86 -9.68 0.58 -15.47
CA LYS A 86 -9.80 1.66 -16.47
C LYS A 86 -9.27 3.01 -15.96
N THR A 87 -9.25 3.20 -14.64
CA THR A 87 -8.70 4.39 -14.00
C THR A 87 -7.19 4.48 -14.17
N LYS A 88 -6.52 3.34 -14.41
CA LYS A 88 -5.09 3.27 -14.72
C LYS A 88 -4.83 3.72 -16.17
N SER A 89 -5.02 5.01 -16.43
CA SER A 89 -4.96 5.64 -17.75
C SER A 89 -4.40 7.07 -17.66
N TYR A 90 -4.14 7.72 -18.80
CA TYR A 90 -3.68 9.11 -18.83
C TYR A 90 -4.66 10.06 -18.14
N ALA A 91 -5.97 9.89 -18.34
CA ALA A 91 -6.98 10.71 -17.67
C ALA A 91 -6.98 10.52 -16.15
N GLY A 92 -6.81 9.27 -15.69
CA GLY A 92 -6.66 8.99 -14.26
C GLY A 92 -5.37 9.58 -13.68
N LEU A 93 -4.27 9.52 -14.44
CA LEU A 93 -3.00 10.13 -14.04
C LEU A 93 -3.13 11.64 -13.92
N GLU A 94 -3.72 12.30 -14.92
CA GLU A 94 -3.99 13.74 -14.91
C GLU A 94 -4.82 14.13 -13.69
N GLN A 95 -5.93 13.43 -13.42
CA GLN A 95 -6.76 13.68 -12.25
C GLN A 95 -5.96 13.59 -10.94
N VAL A 96 -5.11 12.56 -10.79
CA VAL A 96 -4.32 12.37 -9.57
C VAL A 96 -3.21 13.41 -9.44
N VAL A 97 -2.49 13.70 -10.52
CA VAL A 97 -1.42 14.71 -10.56
C VAL A 97 -1.96 16.08 -10.19
N GLU A 98 -3.05 16.52 -10.84
CA GLU A 98 -3.66 17.83 -10.57
C GLU A 98 -4.29 17.89 -9.17
N GLY A 99 -4.83 16.78 -8.67
CA GLY A 99 -5.30 16.66 -7.29
C GLY A 99 -4.18 16.86 -6.27
N ILE A 100 -3.02 16.21 -6.47
CA ILE A 100 -1.83 16.37 -5.60
C ILE A 100 -1.28 17.80 -5.64
N ILE A 101 -1.22 18.41 -6.84
CA ILE A 101 -0.76 19.80 -7.01
C ILE A 101 -1.72 20.77 -6.32
N SER A 102 -3.03 20.58 -6.50
CA SER A 102 -4.07 21.41 -5.88
C SER A 102 -4.07 21.32 -4.36
N ALA A 103 -3.74 20.15 -3.81
CA ALA A 103 -3.54 19.95 -2.37
C ALA A 103 -2.29 20.68 -1.82
N ARG A 104 -1.47 21.29 -2.69
CA ARG A 104 -0.20 21.96 -2.39
C ARG A 104 0.79 21.04 -1.68
N ILE A 105 0.88 19.80 -2.14
CA ILE A 105 1.94 18.88 -1.72
C ILE A 105 3.28 19.38 -2.29
N GLU A 106 4.28 19.52 -1.43
CA GLU A 106 5.64 19.91 -1.76
C GLU A 106 6.62 18.73 -1.70
N ARG A 107 7.91 18.98 -1.96
CA ARG A 107 8.93 17.92 -2.02
C ARG A 107 9.18 17.17 -0.72
N ARG A 108 8.86 17.79 0.42
CA ARG A 108 9.01 17.20 1.77
C ARG A 108 7.72 16.59 2.29
N ASP A 109 6.62 16.78 1.55
CA ASP A 109 5.35 16.12 1.79
C ASP A 109 5.34 14.75 1.11
N LEU A 110 4.24 14.02 1.26
CA LEU A 110 4.13 12.68 0.70
C LEU A 110 2.74 12.38 0.15
N VAL A 111 2.72 11.39 -0.74
CA VAL A 111 1.51 10.74 -1.24
C VAL A 111 1.27 9.47 -0.44
N LEU A 112 0.05 9.25 0.02
CA LEU A 112 -0.39 7.98 0.60
C LEU A 112 -1.30 7.28 -0.40
N ALA A 113 -0.83 6.18 -0.99
CA ALA A 113 -1.63 5.34 -1.89
C ALA A 113 -2.42 4.32 -1.05
N LEU A 114 -3.72 4.58 -0.87
CA LEU A 114 -4.64 3.74 -0.10
C LEU A 114 -5.53 2.94 -1.05
N GLY A 115 -5.24 1.66 -1.24
CA GLY A 115 -6.06 0.80 -2.11
C GLY A 115 -5.37 -0.44 -2.64
N GLY A 116 -5.97 -1.08 -3.66
CA GLY A 116 -5.36 -2.20 -4.37
C GLY A 116 -4.26 -1.79 -5.34
N GLY A 117 -3.75 -2.75 -6.12
CA GLY A 117 -2.65 -2.53 -7.07
C GLY A 117 -2.90 -1.42 -8.09
N VAL A 118 -4.16 -1.23 -8.53
CA VAL A 118 -4.55 -0.14 -9.44
C VAL A 118 -4.24 1.24 -8.84
N VAL A 119 -4.65 1.47 -7.60
CA VAL A 119 -4.39 2.72 -6.88
C VAL A 119 -2.89 2.85 -6.58
N GLY A 120 -2.25 1.76 -6.14
CA GLY A 120 -0.83 1.74 -5.84
C GLY A 120 0.05 2.15 -7.02
N ASP A 121 -0.23 1.58 -8.20
CA ASP A 121 0.48 1.92 -9.44
C ASP A 121 0.22 3.35 -9.90
N LEU A 122 -1.05 3.77 -9.89
CA LEU A 122 -1.44 5.10 -10.37
C LEU A 122 -0.88 6.20 -9.47
N ALA A 123 -1.06 6.08 -8.16
CA ALA A 123 -0.57 7.04 -7.17
C ALA A 123 0.96 7.03 -7.09
N GLY A 124 1.58 5.85 -7.16
CA GLY A 124 3.03 5.73 -7.21
C GLY A 124 3.63 6.42 -8.44
N PHE A 125 3.01 6.27 -9.61
CA PHE A 125 3.49 6.91 -10.82
C PHE A 125 3.26 8.42 -10.77
N ALA A 126 2.09 8.87 -10.32
CA ALA A 126 1.82 10.29 -10.07
C ALA A 126 2.87 10.91 -9.11
N ALA A 127 3.18 10.23 -8.01
CA ALA A 127 4.20 10.67 -7.05
C ALA A 127 5.60 10.77 -7.69
N SER A 128 5.94 9.88 -8.63
CA SER A 128 7.22 9.91 -9.33
C SER A 128 7.39 11.12 -10.25
N VAL A 129 6.29 11.63 -10.83
CA VAL A 129 6.32 12.72 -11.82
C VAL A 129 6.00 14.09 -11.21
N VAL A 130 5.13 14.14 -10.19
CA VAL A 130 4.83 15.38 -9.46
C VAL A 130 6.11 15.93 -8.86
N ARG A 131 6.45 17.17 -9.24
CA ARG A 131 7.69 17.87 -8.82
C ARG A 131 8.98 17.08 -9.08
N ARG A 132 8.95 16.14 -10.03
CA ARG A 132 10.02 15.20 -10.37
C ARG A 132 10.34 14.19 -9.25
N GLY A 133 9.35 13.88 -8.41
CA GLY A 133 9.47 12.91 -7.33
C GLY A 133 9.08 13.52 -5.99
N VAL A 134 8.01 13.01 -5.42
CA VAL A 134 7.65 13.15 -4.00
C VAL A 134 7.62 11.76 -3.36
N ASP A 135 7.84 11.70 -2.05
CA ASP A 135 7.83 10.43 -1.33
C ASP A 135 6.42 9.81 -1.37
N VAL A 136 6.37 8.48 -1.40
CA VAL A 136 5.12 7.72 -1.40
C VAL A 136 5.10 6.67 -0.29
N VAL A 137 4.00 6.62 0.44
CA VAL A 137 3.66 5.52 1.36
C VAL A 137 2.60 4.68 0.68
N GLN A 138 2.77 3.36 0.69
CA GLN A 138 1.80 2.42 0.14
C GLN A 138 1.00 1.79 1.30
N ALA A 139 -0.33 1.88 1.23
CA ALA A 139 -1.24 1.19 2.15
C ALA A 139 -2.10 0.19 1.33
N PRO A 140 -1.52 -0.94 0.90
CA PRO A 140 -2.21 -1.92 0.07
C PRO A 140 -3.40 -2.57 0.80
N THR A 141 -4.58 -2.57 0.18
CA THR A 141 -5.83 -3.11 0.76
C THR A 141 -6.36 -4.36 0.07
N THR A 142 -5.59 -4.97 -0.84
CA THR A 142 -5.90 -6.28 -1.40
C THR A 142 -4.77 -7.25 -1.10
N LEU A 143 -5.08 -8.54 -0.96
CA LEU A 143 -4.05 -9.54 -0.67
C LEU A 143 -3.00 -9.55 -1.79
N LEU A 144 -3.46 -9.47 -3.04
CA LEU A 144 -2.59 -9.37 -4.21
C LEU A 144 -1.59 -8.21 -4.12
N SER A 145 -2.04 -7.00 -3.76
CA SER A 145 -1.14 -5.86 -3.67
C SER A 145 -0.27 -5.87 -2.41
N GLN A 146 -0.68 -6.59 -1.35
CA GLN A 146 0.15 -6.80 -0.16
C GLN A 146 1.33 -7.73 -0.44
N VAL A 147 1.19 -8.73 -1.32
CA VAL A 147 2.23 -9.75 -1.56
C VAL A 147 3.02 -9.57 -2.87
N ASP A 148 2.51 -8.79 -3.83
CA ASP A 148 3.18 -8.57 -5.13
C ASP A 148 3.50 -7.07 -5.35
N SER A 149 2.47 -6.23 -5.42
CA SER A 149 2.62 -4.82 -5.83
C SER A 149 3.34 -3.93 -4.80
N SER A 150 3.48 -4.39 -3.55
CA SER A 150 4.18 -3.69 -2.46
C SER A 150 5.71 -3.75 -2.60
N VAL A 151 6.26 -4.63 -3.44
CA VAL A 151 7.69 -4.89 -3.59
C VAL A 151 8.15 -4.61 -5.02
N GLY A 152 9.22 -3.81 -5.16
CA GLY A 152 9.90 -3.60 -6.46
C GLY A 152 9.75 -2.19 -7.05
N GLY A 153 8.83 -1.37 -6.52
CA GLY A 153 8.67 0.04 -6.91
C GLY A 153 8.24 0.26 -8.36
N LYS A 154 7.72 -0.77 -9.03
CA LYS A 154 7.09 -0.60 -10.35
C LYS A 154 5.78 0.15 -10.16
N THR A 155 5.61 1.21 -10.92
CA THR A 155 4.41 2.04 -10.91
C THR A 155 4.07 2.42 -12.35
N GLY A 156 2.80 2.67 -12.68
CA GLY A 156 2.47 3.08 -14.04
C GLY A 156 1.00 3.16 -14.37
N ILE A 157 0.73 3.39 -15.64
CA ILE A 157 -0.60 3.39 -16.25
C ILE A 157 -0.66 2.49 -17.49
N ASN A 158 -1.88 2.20 -17.93
CA ASN A 158 -2.13 1.55 -19.21
C ASN A 158 -2.21 2.60 -20.32
N SER A 159 -1.76 2.21 -21.51
CA SER A 159 -1.91 2.97 -22.75
C SER A 159 -2.91 2.25 -23.65
N PRO A 160 -3.52 2.88 -24.67
CA PRO A 160 -4.36 2.18 -25.64
C PRO A 160 -3.66 0.98 -26.33
N GLN A 161 -2.32 0.98 -26.36
CA GLN A 161 -1.49 -0.07 -26.95
C GLN A 161 -1.22 -1.24 -25.99
N GLY A 162 -1.50 -1.12 -24.70
CA GLY A 162 -1.26 -2.21 -23.74
C GLY A 162 -1.14 -1.78 -22.28
N LYS A 163 -1.11 -2.80 -21.41
CA LYS A 163 -1.03 -2.61 -19.96
C LYS A 163 0.37 -2.29 -19.48
N ASN A 164 0.49 -1.42 -18.49
CA ASN A 164 1.73 -1.10 -17.78
C ASN A 164 2.90 -0.65 -18.68
N LEU A 165 2.61 -0.12 -19.87
CA LEU A 165 3.64 0.30 -20.82
C LEU A 165 4.24 1.68 -20.51
N VAL A 166 3.58 2.46 -19.64
CA VAL A 166 3.99 3.81 -19.26
C VAL A 166 4.09 3.85 -17.75
N GLY A 167 5.26 4.21 -17.22
CA GLY A 167 5.48 4.15 -15.79
C GLY A 167 6.88 4.54 -15.37
N ALA A 168 7.19 4.32 -14.09
CA ALA A 168 8.47 4.58 -13.49
C ALA A 168 8.81 3.55 -12.41
N PHE A 169 10.10 3.40 -12.14
CA PHE A 169 10.58 2.77 -10.91
C PHE A 169 10.65 3.84 -9.82
N HIS A 170 9.73 3.80 -8.87
CA HIS A 170 9.63 4.74 -7.76
C HIS A 170 9.33 3.97 -6.48
N GLN A 171 10.35 3.83 -5.62
CA GLN A 171 10.24 3.05 -4.38
C GLN A 171 9.42 3.80 -3.33
N PRO A 172 8.55 3.10 -2.58
CA PRO A 172 7.93 3.70 -1.41
C PRO A 172 8.95 3.95 -0.30
N VAL A 173 8.62 4.86 0.61
CA VAL A 173 9.38 5.09 1.84
C VAL A 173 8.87 4.23 3.01
N LEU A 174 7.66 3.69 2.88
CA LEU A 174 7.01 2.79 3.83
C LEU A 174 5.87 2.04 3.13
N VAL A 175 5.67 0.77 3.50
CA VAL A 175 4.47 0.00 3.16
C VAL A 175 3.74 -0.40 4.44
N VAL A 176 2.42 -0.23 4.47
CA VAL A 176 1.55 -0.61 5.59
C VAL A 176 0.51 -1.63 5.11
N ALA A 177 0.84 -2.91 5.27
CA ALA A 177 -0.01 -4.04 4.94
C ALA A 177 -0.92 -4.40 6.13
N ASP A 178 -2.05 -3.69 6.22
CA ASP A 178 -3.07 -3.97 7.23
C ASP A 178 -3.90 -5.22 6.82
N THR A 179 -3.76 -6.31 7.57
CA THR A 179 -4.45 -7.57 7.29
C THR A 179 -5.95 -7.51 7.62
N ALA A 180 -6.38 -6.57 8.48
CA ALA A 180 -7.79 -6.34 8.78
C ALA A 180 -8.52 -5.63 7.62
N ALA A 181 -7.79 -4.90 6.76
CA ALA A 181 -8.38 -4.30 5.55
C ALA A 181 -8.96 -5.38 4.61
N LEU A 182 -8.37 -6.58 4.62
CA LEU A 182 -8.78 -7.73 3.81
C LEU A 182 -10.14 -8.31 4.23
N ASP A 183 -10.64 -8.04 5.44
CA ASP A 183 -11.96 -8.50 5.89
C ASP A 183 -13.12 -7.87 5.10
N THR A 184 -12.86 -6.73 4.47
CA THR A 184 -13.83 -6.04 3.64
C THR A 184 -13.78 -6.45 2.17
N LEU A 185 -12.82 -7.30 1.80
CA LEU A 185 -12.53 -7.64 0.41
C LEU A 185 -13.46 -8.77 -0.08
N PRO A 186 -13.98 -8.71 -1.32
CA PRO A 186 -14.76 -9.81 -1.86
C PRO A 186 -13.96 -11.12 -1.88
N ALA A 187 -14.61 -12.23 -1.53
CA ALA A 187 -13.94 -13.54 -1.42
C ALA A 187 -13.18 -13.95 -2.69
N ARG A 188 -13.67 -13.55 -3.88
CA ARG A 188 -12.98 -13.80 -5.15
C ARG A 188 -11.63 -13.08 -5.20
N GLU A 189 -11.55 -11.85 -4.74
CA GLU A 189 -10.32 -11.05 -4.74
C GLU A 189 -9.30 -11.56 -3.71
N VAL A 190 -9.78 -12.05 -2.55
CA VAL A 190 -8.92 -12.75 -1.57
C VAL A 190 -8.31 -14.01 -2.21
N ARG A 191 -9.13 -14.84 -2.88
CA ARG A 191 -8.63 -16.04 -3.58
C ARG A 191 -7.67 -15.71 -4.72
N SER A 192 -7.91 -14.60 -5.43
CA SER A 192 -7.01 -14.10 -6.47
C SER A 192 -5.62 -13.79 -5.90
N GLY A 193 -5.56 -13.04 -4.79
CA GLY A 193 -4.29 -12.78 -4.11
C GLY A 193 -3.63 -14.05 -3.55
N TYR A 194 -4.43 -14.97 -3.00
CA TYR A 194 -3.93 -16.25 -2.49
C TYR A 194 -3.24 -17.09 -3.58
N ALA A 195 -3.73 -17.03 -4.83
CA ALA A 195 -3.09 -17.72 -5.95
C ALA A 195 -1.64 -17.23 -6.18
N GLU A 196 -1.37 -15.94 -6.00
CA GLU A 196 -0.01 -15.40 -6.06
C GLU A 196 0.86 -15.84 -4.88
N VAL A 197 0.30 -15.95 -3.68
CA VAL A 197 1.01 -16.52 -2.53
C VAL A 197 1.43 -17.97 -2.81
N ALA A 198 0.49 -18.78 -3.33
CA ALA A 198 0.76 -20.16 -3.73
C ALA A 198 1.81 -20.26 -4.86
N LYS A 199 1.83 -19.30 -5.80
CA LYS A 199 2.84 -19.22 -6.85
C LYS A 199 4.24 -19.12 -6.26
N TYR A 200 4.47 -18.32 -5.22
CA TYR A 200 5.79 -18.23 -4.58
C TYR A 200 6.23 -19.58 -3.99
N GLY A 201 5.32 -20.30 -3.32
CA GLY A 201 5.59 -21.66 -2.84
C GLY A 201 5.97 -22.62 -3.96
N LEU A 202 5.18 -22.64 -5.05
CA LEU A 202 5.41 -23.51 -6.20
C LEU A 202 6.69 -23.21 -6.98
N LEU A 203 7.14 -21.95 -7.01
CA LEU A 203 8.33 -21.54 -7.76
C LEU A 203 9.64 -21.86 -7.04
N GLY A 204 9.64 -22.00 -5.72
CA GLY A 204 10.91 -22.21 -5.01
C GLY A 204 10.86 -22.41 -3.51
N ASP A 205 9.68 -22.53 -2.89
CA ASP A 205 9.55 -22.75 -1.45
C ASP A 205 8.52 -23.84 -1.16
N ALA A 206 9.00 -25.09 -1.17
CA ALA A 206 8.18 -26.26 -0.89
C ALA A 206 7.61 -26.25 0.55
N ALA A 207 8.30 -25.63 1.50
CA ALA A 207 7.83 -25.53 2.88
C ALA A 207 6.65 -24.55 2.97
N LEU A 208 6.74 -23.40 2.31
CA LEU A 208 5.63 -22.47 2.15
C LEU A 208 4.44 -23.16 1.46
N PHE A 209 4.67 -23.88 0.37
CA PHE A 209 3.58 -24.57 -0.33
C PHE A 209 2.88 -25.60 0.56
N GLY A 210 3.64 -26.45 1.27
CA GLY A 210 3.06 -27.41 2.22
C GLY A 210 2.31 -26.74 3.37
N TRP A 211 2.79 -25.59 3.87
CA TRP A 211 2.08 -24.80 4.86
C TRP A 211 0.76 -24.24 4.31
N LEU A 212 0.75 -23.74 3.06
CA LEU A 212 -0.44 -23.24 2.38
C LEU A 212 -1.47 -24.36 2.13
N GLU A 213 -1.04 -25.59 1.83
CA GLU A 213 -1.94 -26.74 1.74
C GLU A 213 -2.66 -27.01 3.07
N ALA A 214 -1.95 -26.89 4.20
CA ALA A 214 -2.50 -27.08 5.53
C ALA A 214 -3.36 -25.90 6.01
N LYS A 215 -2.98 -24.66 5.66
CA LYS A 215 -3.54 -23.43 6.24
C LYS A 215 -4.37 -22.57 5.28
N GLY A 216 -4.43 -22.91 4.00
CA GLY A 216 -5.03 -22.06 2.97
C GLY A 216 -6.48 -21.66 3.22
N ARG A 217 -7.29 -22.56 3.80
CA ARG A 217 -8.67 -22.23 4.19
C ARG A 217 -8.71 -21.10 5.23
N GLU A 218 -7.83 -21.16 6.22
CA GLU A 218 -7.71 -20.17 7.28
C GLU A 218 -7.27 -18.81 6.72
N VAL A 219 -6.28 -18.80 5.82
CA VAL A 219 -5.82 -17.59 5.12
C VAL A 219 -6.97 -16.92 4.35
N ILE A 220 -7.70 -17.71 3.56
CA ILE A 220 -8.81 -17.21 2.73
C ILE A 220 -9.98 -16.72 3.59
N SER A 221 -10.32 -17.41 4.68
CA SER A 221 -11.43 -17.04 5.56
C SER A 221 -11.11 -15.91 6.54
N GLY A 222 -9.84 -15.53 6.70
CA GLY A 222 -9.43 -14.48 7.64
C GLY A 222 -9.14 -14.92 9.06
N GLY A 223 -8.66 -16.15 9.22
CA GLY A 223 -8.08 -16.58 10.49
C GLY A 223 -6.67 -16.02 10.72
N ALA A 224 -6.06 -16.40 11.83
CA ALA A 224 -4.76 -15.90 12.27
C ALA A 224 -3.66 -16.13 11.22
N ALA A 225 -3.72 -17.26 10.51
CA ALA A 225 -2.78 -17.60 9.44
C ALA A 225 -2.69 -16.54 8.32
N ARG A 226 -3.68 -15.66 8.12
CA ARG A 226 -3.64 -14.64 7.06
C ARG A 226 -2.45 -13.69 7.18
N ALA A 227 -2.01 -13.36 8.40
CA ALA A 227 -0.86 -12.48 8.61
C ALA A 227 0.49 -13.18 8.43
N GLU A 228 0.50 -14.52 8.39
CA GLU A 228 1.70 -15.34 8.21
C GLU A 228 1.95 -15.68 6.72
N ALA A 229 0.91 -15.62 5.90
CA ALA A 229 0.93 -15.91 4.46
C ALA A 229 1.52 -14.75 3.65
#